data_AF-A0A1F7IMR5-F1
#
_entry.id   AF-A0A1F7IMR5-F1
#
_cell.length_a   1.000
_cell.length_b   1.000
_cell.length_c   1.000
_cell.angle_alpha   90.00
_cell.angle_beta   90.00
_cell.angle_gamma   90.00
#
_symmetry.space_group_name_H-M   'P 1'
#
loop_
_entity.id
_entity.type
_entity.pdbx_description
1 polymer ?
#
loop_
_entity_poly.entity_id
_entity_poly.type
_entity_poly.pdbx_seq_one_letter_code
_entity_poly.pdbx_strand_id
1 'polypeptide(L)'
;MKINQFIFIFLLVLAGFLSLKMVFGLFTSAASNNGNNFIASDSFPTKTPTPTVPITNTPTPPAQSSSPLLINEVYLLGDFKDEWVEIYNPSSSPVSVNGYRIEDDNGYDTLPDVSIPAGGYGIIKGNDSSDVIVPPPAVAIEVTNAKIGSNGFTNAGDKVVLRDETNALVDQMSYGTNTEVFSGLTPPTISGNTLARNPNGIDTGSVTDWQIRTASIGVTNP
;
A
#
# COMPACT_ATOMS: atom_id res chain seq x y z
N MET A 1 33.14 58.38 -21.21
CA MET A 1 31.81 57.77 -21.34
C MET A 1 30.77 58.88 -21.19
N LYS A 2 29.83 59.06 -22.14
CA LYS A 2 28.85 60.15 -22.09
C LYS A 2 27.89 59.91 -20.91
N ILE A 3 27.52 60.97 -20.20
CA ILE A 3 26.81 60.89 -18.90
C ILE A 3 25.53 60.05 -18.94
N ASN A 4 24.85 60.04 -20.09
CA ASN A 4 23.63 59.27 -20.32
C ASN A 4 23.86 57.74 -20.31
N GLN A 5 25.05 57.29 -20.69
CA GLN A 5 25.42 55.87 -20.69
C GLN A 5 25.72 55.36 -19.27
N PHE A 6 26.19 56.26 -18.38
CA PHE A 6 26.39 55.96 -16.96
C PHE A 6 25.06 55.82 -16.21
N ILE A 7 24.10 56.70 -16.51
CA ILE A 7 22.76 56.67 -15.88
C ILE A 7 21.99 55.40 -16.26
N PHE A 8 22.10 54.94 -17.51
CA PHE A 8 21.41 53.73 -17.97
C PHE A 8 21.97 52.45 -17.34
N ILE A 9 23.29 52.34 -17.22
CA ILE A 9 23.95 51.22 -16.54
C ILE A 9 23.61 51.22 -15.04
N PHE A 10 23.58 52.39 -14.41
CA PHE A 10 23.22 52.52 -13.01
C PHE A 10 21.78 52.08 -12.71
N LEU A 11 20.81 52.42 -13.57
CA LEU A 11 19.41 51.98 -13.44
C LEU A 11 19.24 50.46 -13.61
N LEU A 12 19.97 49.84 -14.54
CA LEU A 12 19.95 48.38 -14.75
C LEU A 12 20.51 47.61 -13.54
N VAL A 13 21.62 48.10 -12.96
CA VAL A 13 22.20 47.51 -11.76
C VAL A 13 21.27 47.67 -10.55
N LEU A 14 20.64 48.84 -10.39
CA LEU A 14 19.69 49.10 -9.31
C LEU A 14 18.44 48.21 -9.38
N ALA A 15 17.90 47.98 -10.59
CA ALA A 15 16.77 47.07 -10.80
C ALA A 15 17.13 45.60 -10.52
N GLY A 16 18.34 45.17 -10.87
CA GLY A 16 18.86 43.83 -10.54
C GLY A 16 19.04 43.59 -9.03
N PHE A 17 19.45 44.61 -8.27
CA PHE A 17 19.51 44.52 -6.81
C PHE A 17 18.13 44.50 -6.14
N LEU A 18 17.14 45.19 -6.74
CA LEU A 18 15.78 45.22 -6.21
C LEU A 18 15.02 43.90 -6.47
N SER A 19 15.27 43.24 -7.60
CA SER A 19 14.67 41.93 -7.92
C SER A 19 15.27 40.78 -7.10
N LEU A 20 16.58 40.81 -6.79
CA LEU A 20 17.21 39.80 -5.92
C LEU A 20 16.68 39.85 -4.48
N LYS A 21 16.25 41.03 -4.00
CA LYS A 21 15.64 41.18 -2.66
C LYS A 21 14.23 40.60 -2.55
N MET A 22 13.49 40.41 -3.64
CA MET A 22 12.13 39.84 -3.58
C MET A 22 12.07 38.31 -3.66
N VAL A 23 13.14 37.62 -4.06
CA VAL A 23 13.13 36.16 -4.22
C VAL A 23 13.46 35.40 -2.93
N PHE A 24 14.09 36.04 -1.94
CA PHE A 24 14.36 35.43 -0.62
C PHE A 24 13.18 35.54 0.37
N GLY A 25 12.00 35.96 -0.11
CA GLY A 25 10.84 36.31 0.72
C GLY A 25 9.81 35.22 0.97
N LEU A 26 10.06 33.94 0.68
CA LEU A 26 9.12 32.86 0.99
C LEU A 26 9.87 31.64 1.55
N PHE A 27 9.48 31.27 2.78
CA PHE A 27 9.97 30.16 3.63
C PHE A 27 11.17 30.42 4.55
N THR A 28 10.98 31.23 5.60
CA THR A 28 11.66 30.97 6.88
C THR A 28 10.68 31.18 8.04
N SER A 29 9.77 30.25 8.28
CA SER A 29 9.14 30.15 9.59
C SER A 29 10.05 29.31 10.50
N ALA A 30 11.08 29.95 11.07
CA ALA A 30 11.62 29.47 12.34
C ALA A 30 10.73 30.07 13.43
N ALA A 31 9.79 29.29 13.96
CA ALA A 31 9.07 29.70 15.16
C ALA A 31 10.06 29.67 16.34
N SER A 32 10.60 30.83 16.72
CA SER A 32 11.35 30.98 17.97
C SER A 32 10.39 31.39 19.07
N ASN A 33 10.13 30.50 20.01
CA ASN A 33 9.43 30.85 21.24
C ASN A 33 10.44 31.44 22.23
N ASN A 34 10.56 32.76 22.26
CA ASN A 34 11.45 33.48 23.19
C ASN A 34 10.94 33.51 24.65
N GLY A 35 10.13 32.53 25.07
CA GLY A 35 9.62 32.39 26.43
C GLY A 35 10.19 31.20 27.22
N ASN A 36 10.96 30.29 26.61
CA ASN A 36 11.46 29.12 27.32
C ASN A 36 12.83 29.39 27.97
N ASN A 37 12.81 29.69 29.27
CA ASN A 37 14.01 29.64 30.10
C ASN A 37 14.27 28.18 30.51
N PHE A 38 15.14 27.48 29.79
CA PHE A 38 15.52 26.12 30.15
C PHE A 38 16.59 26.16 31.26
N ILE A 39 16.14 26.23 32.51
CA ILE A 39 16.99 25.90 33.65
C ILE A 39 17.03 24.37 33.74
N ALA A 40 18.21 23.78 33.56
CA ALA A 40 18.41 22.37 33.86
C ALA A 40 18.13 22.13 35.35
N SER A 41 17.26 21.17 35.66
CA SER A 41 16.97 20.81 37.05
C SER A 41 18.17 20.07 37.65
N ASP A 42 18.60 20.48 38.85
CA ASP A 42 19.77 19.89 39.54
C ASP A 42 19.52 18.48 40.09
N SER A 43 18.31 17.93 39.99
CA SER A 43 18.03 16.52 40.37
C SER A 43 16.70 16.00 39.81
N PHE A 44 16.69 14.73 39.40
CA PHE A 44 15.47 13.99 39.07
C PHE A 44 15.00 13.22 40.31
N PRO A 45 13.70 13.25 40.69
CA PRO A 45 13.20 12.43 41.77
C PRO A 45 13.25 10.95 41.37
N THR A 46 13.88 10.12 42.19
CA THR A 46 13.87 8.66 42.04
C THR A 46 12.43 8.17 42.23
N LYS A 47 11.81 7.59 41.20
CA LYS A 47 10.49 6.96 41.33
C LYS A 47 10.56 5.82 42.34
N THR A 48 9.81 5.94 43.44
CA THR A 48 9.46 4.83 44.33
C THR A 48 8.74 3.75 43.50
N PRO A 49 9.13 2.47 43.57
CA PRO A 49 8.48 1.42 42.78
C PRO A 49 7.02 1.25 43.21
N THR A 50 6.10 1.50 42.28
CA THR A 50 4.67 1.17 42.42
C THR A 50 4.48 -0.35 42.40
N PRO A 51 3.66 -0.95 43.28
CA PRO A 51 3.40 -2.38 43.25
C PRO A 51 2.87 -2.84 41.89
N THR A 52 3.50 -3.87 41.33
CA THR A 52 3.23 -4.43 40.01
C THR A 52 1.85 -5.11 39.99
N VAL A 53 0.95 -4.61 39.14
CA VAL A 53 -0.31 -5.30 38.81
C VAL A 53 0.03 -6.58 38.03
N PRO A 54 -0.62 -7.73 38.28
CA PRO A 54 -0.37 -8.96 37.51
C PRO A 54 -0.61 -8.71 36.02
N ILE A 55 0.34 -9.11 35.18
CA ILE A 55 0.21 -9.10 33.73
C ILE A 55 -0.93 -10.05 33.31
N THR A 56 -2.03 -9.49 32.85
CA THR A 56 -3.01 -10.23 32.06
C THR A 56 -2.34 -10.54 30.72
N ASN A 57 -2.29 -11.81 30.31
CA ASN A 57 -1.78 -12.21 29.00
C ASN A 57 -2.58 -11.51 27.90
N THR A 58 -2.08 -10.39 27.38
CA THR A 58 -2.57 -9.81 26.13
C THR A 58 -2.18 -10.78 25.02
N PRO A 59 -3.12 -11.24 24.17
CA PRO A 59 -2.75 -12.08 23.03
C PRO A 59 -1.72 -11.31 22.21
N THR A 60 -0.57 -11.93 21.97
CA THR A 60 0.44 -11.39 21.05
C THR A 60 -0.25 -11.23 19.69
N PRO A 61 -0.27 -10.03 19.08
CA PRO A 61 -0.75 -9.87 17.71
C PRO A 61 -0.04 -10.90 16.82
N PRO A 62 -0.74 -11.49 15.84
CA PRO A 62 -0.10 -12.39 14.89
C PRO A 62 1.20 -11.79 14.36
N ALA A 63 2.24 -12.59 14.22
CA ALA A 63 3.48 -12.13 13.61
C ALA A 63 3.16 -11.52 12.23
N GLN A 64 3.47 -10.24 12.05
CA GLN A 64 3.34 -9.55 10.77
C GLN A 64 4.62 -9.81 9.97
N SER A 65 4.45 -10.23 8.72
CA SER A 65 5.55 -10.48 7.79
C SER A 65 6.29 -9.19 7.48
N SER A 66 7.58 -9.30 7.14
CA SER A 66 8.35 -8.20 6.54
C SER A 66 8.29 -8.19 5.01
N SER A 67 7.51 -9.10 4.40
CA SER A 67 7.34 -9.14 2.96
C SER A 67 6.74 -7.82 2.44
N PRO A 68 7.27 -7.24 1.35
CA PRO A 68 6.82 -5.94 0.85
C PRO A 68 5.57 -6.05 -0.05
N LEU A 69 5.09 -7.26 -0.32
CA LEU A 69 4.02 -7.50 -1.29
C LEU A 69 2.67 -6.98 -0.81
N LEU A 70 1.89 -6.44 -1.73
CA LEU A 70 0.58 -5.86 -1.45
C LEU A 70 -0.48 -6.44 -2.40
N ILE A 71 -1.65 -6.81 -1.89
CA ILE A 71 -2.84 -7.10 -2.70
C ILE A 71 -3.25 -5.79 -3.38
N ASN A 72 -3.23 -5.72 -4.69
CA ASN A 72 -3.45 -4.49 -5.43
C ASN A 72 -4.83 -4.42 -6.09
N GLU A 73 -5.31 -5.53 -6.64
CA GLU A 73 -6.57 -5.58 -7.37
C GLU A 73 -7.22 -6.96 -7.22
N VAL A 74 -8.54 -7.00 -7.02
CA VAL A 74 -9.32 -8.23 -6.83
C VAL A 74 -10.49 -8.22 -7.81
N TYR A 75 -10.51 -9.21 -8.70
CA TYR A 75 -11.63 -9.49 -9.59
C TYR A 75 -12.42 -10.68 -9.07
N LEU A 76 -13.69 -10.42 -8.75
CA LEU A 76 -14.60 -11.39 -8.12
C LEU A 76 -15.91 -11.60 -8.88
N LEU A 77 -16.13 -10.88 -9.99
CA LEU A 77 -17.40 -10.94 -10.72
C LEU A 77 -17.30 -11.77 -11.98
N GLY A 78 -17.78 -13.01 -11.96
CA GLY A 78 -17.83 -13.86 -13.15
C GLY A 78 -18.15 -15.31 -12.81
N ASP A 79 -17.72 -16.23 -13.67
CA ASP A 79 -17.46 -17.60 -13.24
C ASP A 79 -16.23 -17.59 -12.31
N PHE A 80 -16.09 -18.58 -11.42
CA PHE A 80 -14.91 -18.69 -10.55
C PHE A 80 -13.60 -18.79 -11.35
N LYS A 81 -13.71 -19.19 -12.62
CA LYS A 81 -12.59 -19.25 -13.58
C LYS A 81 -12.10 -17.87 -14.02
N ASP A 82 -12.93 -16.84 -13.89
CA ASP A 82 -12.59 -15.46 -14.25
C ASP A 82 -11.97 -14.69 -13.07
N GLU A 83 -11.98 -15.27 -11.87
CA GLU A 83 -11.46 -14.63 -10.66
C GLU A 83 -9.95 -14.57 -10.65
N TRP A 84 -9.42 -13.46 -10.16
CA TRP A 84 -7.99 -13.28 -9.97
C TRP A 84 -7.69 -12.23 -8.91
N VAL A 85 -6.50 -12.35 -8.33
CA VAL A 85 -5.93 -11.38 -7.40
C VAL A 85 -4.60 -10.90 -7.96
N GLU A 86 -4.45 -9.59 -8.12
CA GLU A 86 -3.18 -8.97 -8.44
C GLU A 86 -2.42 -8.62 -7.18
N ILE A 87 -1.15 -9.00 -7.13
CA ILE A 87 -0.18 -8.65 -6.10
C ILE A 87 0.84 -7.69 -6.70
N TYR A 88 1.08 -6.56 -6.05
CA TYR A 88 2.11 -5.60 -6.41
C TYR A 88 3.36 -5.78 -5.54
N ASN A 89 4.54 -5.71 -6.18
CA ASN A 89 5.82 -5.65 -5.50
C ASN A 89 6.38 -4.21 -5.55
N PRO A 90 6.21 -3.40 -4.50
CA PRO A 90 6.74 -2.03 -4.44
C PRO A 90 8.26 -1.96 -4.24
N SER A 91 8.92 -3.09 -3.95
CA SER A 91 10.34 -3.09 -3.63
C SER A 91 11.22 -2.94 -4.88
N SER A 92 12.50 -2.63 -4.65
CA SER A 92 13.51 -2.49 -5.70
C SER A 92 14.15 -3.82 -6.12
N SER A 93 13.63 -4.96 -5.64
CA SER A 93 14.14 -6.29 -5.96
C SER A 93 12.99 -7.27 -6.24
N PRO A 94 13.21 -8.32 -7.05
CA PRO A 94 12.20 -9.36 -7.21
C PRO A 94 11.92 -10.06 -5.88
N VAL A 95 10.66 -10.47 -5.67
CA VAL A 95 10.23 -11.21 -4.48
C VAL A 95 9.63 -12.54 -4.93
N SER A 96 10.13 -13.65 -4.41
CA SER A 96 9.54 -14.97 -4.64
C SER A 96 8.34 -15.16 -3.72
N VAL A 97 7.26 -15.71 -4.27
CA VAL A 97 6.05 -16.12 -3.53
C VAL A 97 6.03 -17.62 -3.25
N ASN A 98 7.16 -18.32 -3.39
CA ASN A 98 7.22 -19.76 -3.14
C ASN A 98 6.74 -20.10 -1.72
N GLY A 99 5.68 -20.90 -1.61
CA GLY A 99 5.14 -21.33 -0.33
C GLY A 99 4.26 -20.29 0.37
N TYR A 100 4.08 -19.09 -0.20
CA TYR A 100 3.10 -18.12 0.26
C TYR A 100 1.68 -18.71 0.16
N ARG A 101 0.73 -18.11 0.85
CA ARG A 101 -0.67 -18.52 0.80
C ARG A 101 -1.59 -17.36 0.44
N ILE A 102 -2.58 -17.67 -0.40
CA ILE A 102 -3.74 -16.82 -0.64
C ILE A 102 -4.95 -17.47 0.02
N GLU A 103 -5.67 -16.73 0.86
CA GLU A 103 -6.81 -17.24 1.63
C GLU A 103 -8.10 -16.49 1.30
N ASP A 104 -9.20 -17.24 1.25
CA ASP A 104 -10.58 -16.75 1.26
C ASP A 104 -11.24 -17.07 2.62
N ASP A 105 -12.55 -16.87 2.76
CA ASP A 105 -13.28 -17.27 3.97
C ASP A 105 -13.31 -18.78 4.23
N ASN A 106 -13.06 -19.60 3.21
CA ASN A 106 -13.34 -21.03 3.24
C ASN A 106 -12.08 -21.90 3.17
N GLY A 107 -10.91 -21.33 2.94
CA GLY A 107 -9.64 -22.04 2.86
C GLY A 107 -8.52 -21.21 2.23
N TYR A 108 -7.50 -21.91 1.74
CA TYR A 108 -6.33 -21.27 1.15
C TYR A 108 -5.71 -22.13 0.06
N ASP A 109 -4.92 -21.51 -0.80
CA ASP A 109 -4.02 -22.16 -1.74
C ASP A 109 -2.57 -21.79 -1.43
N THR A 110 -1.66 -22.73 -1.66
CA THR A 110 -0.21 -22.46 -1.60
C THR A 110 0.27 -22.02 -2.97
N LEU A 111 1.01 -20.91 -3.01
CA LEU A 111 1.54 -20.32 -4.24
C LEU A 111 2.81 -21.07 -4.70
N PRO A 112 2.97 -21.27 -6.02
CA PRO A 112 4.16 -21.90 -6.59
C PRO A 112 5.40 -21.00 -6.51
N ASP A 113 6.57 -21.54 -6.85
CA ASP A 113 7.81 -20.77 -6.95
C ASP A 113 7.79 -19.86 -8.19
N VAL A 114 7.24 -18.66 -7.99
CA VAL A 114 7.20 -17.57 -8.97
C VAL A 114 7.80 -16.33 -8.33
N SER A 115 8.60 -15.59 -9.10
CA SER A 115 9.16 -14.31 -8.67
C SER A 115 8.45 -13.15 -9.32
N ILE A 116 7.89 -12.26 -8.50
CA ILE A 116 7.30 -11.00 -8.95
C ILE A 116 8.42 -9.97 -9.15
N PRO A 117 8.60 -9.39 -10.34
CA PRO A 117 9.64 -8.40 -10.60
C PRO A 117 9.57 -7.19 -9.65
N ALA A 118 10.69 -6.50 -9.47
CA ALA A 118 10.75 -5.22 -8.75
C ALA A 118 9.81 -4.18 -9.42
N GLY A 119 8.96 -3.52 -8.64
CA GLY A 119 7.93 -2.62 -9.16
C GLY A 119 6.90 -3.31 -10.08
N GLY A 120 6.86 -4.64 -10.07
CA GLY A 120 6.04 -5.46 -10.97
C GLY A 120 4.80 -6.04 -10.29
N TYR A 121 4.03 -6.78 -11.08
CA TYR A 121 2.76 -7.36 -10.68
C TYR A 121 2.74 -8.87 -10.89
N GLY A 122 2.16 -9.60 -9.94
CA GLY A 122 1.88 -11.03 -10.03
C GLY A 122 0.37 -11.27 -10.00
N ILE A 123 -0.16 -12.06 -10.92
CA ILE A 123 -1.59 -12.33 -11.04
C ILE A 123 -1.87 -13.75 -10.57
N ILE A 124 -2.45 -13.86 -9.38
CA ILE A 124 -2.92 -15.12 -8.80
C ILE A 124 -4.24 -15.49 -9.46
N LYS A 125 -4.32 -16.72 -9.98
CA LYS A 125 -5.49 -17.23 -10.72
C LYS A 125 -5.57 -18.76 -10.63
N GLY A 126 -6.74 -19.32 -10.92
CA GLY A 126 -6.92 -20.77 -11.04
C GLY A 126 -6.10 -21.37 -12.20
N ASN A 127 -5.74 -22.65 -12.11
CA ASN A 127 -4.98 -23.34 -13.16
C ASN A 127 -5.79 -23.65 -14.44
N ASP A 128 -7.11 -23.47 -14.43
CA ASP A 128 -7.98 -23.61 -15.59
C ASP A 128 -8.61 -22.28 -16.04
N SER A 129 -8.15 -21.15 -15.48
CA SER A 129 -8.59 -19.78 -15.79
C SER A 129 -8.02 -19.28 -17.13
N SER A 130 -8.31 -19.95 -18.25
CA SER A 130 -7.75 -19.59 -19.56
C SER A 130 -8.14 -18.20 -20.07
N ASP A 131 -9.23 -17.63 -19.57
CA ASP A 131 -9.75 -16.33 -19.98
C ASP A 131 -9.03 -15.15 -19.32
N VAL A 132 -8.28 -15.40 -18.23
CA VAL A 132 -7.43 -14.41 -17.58
C VAL A 132 -6.07 -14.33 -18.29
N ILE A 133 -5.95 -13.37 -19.20
CA ILE A 133 -4.71 -13.09 -19.95
C ILE A 133 -3.80 -12.17 -19.13
N VAL A 134 -2.59 -12.64 -18.83
CA VAL A 134 -1.58 -11.88 -18.07
C VAL A 134 -0.53 -11.29 -19.04
N PRO A 135 -0.52 -9.97 -19.27
CA PRO A 135 0.44 -9.35 -20.18
C PRO A 135 1.80 -9.13 -19.50
N PRO A 136 2.93 -9.34 -20.21
CA PRO A 136 4.23 -8.91 -19.72
C PRO A 136 4.29 -7.40 -19.46
N PRO A 137 5.01 -6.92 -18.43
CA PRO A 137 5.94 -7.67 -17.59
C PRO A 137 5.30 -8.35 -16.36
N ALA A 138 3.96 -8.35 -16.23
CA ALA A 138 3.30 -9.07 -15.15
C ALA A 138 3.50 -10.59 -15.31
N VAL A 139 3.48 -11.30 -14.19
CA VAL A 139 3.69 -12.76 -14.14
C VAL A 139 2.42 -13.46 -13.67
N ALA A 140 2.09 -14.59 -14.28
CA ALA A 140 1.00 -15.44 -13.81
C ALA A 140 1.46 -16.31 -12.63
N ILE A 141 0.62 -16.42 -11.60
CA ILE A 141 0.81 -17.25 -10.41
C ILE A 141 -0.40 -18.20 -10.37
N GLU A 142 -0.25 -19.38 -10.96
CA GLU A 142 -1.35 -20.34 -11.04
C GLU A 142 -1.40 -21.18 -9.76
N VAL A 143 -2.52 -21.13 -9.04
CA VAL A 143 -2.76 -22.04 -7.91
C VAL A 143 -3.05 -23.44 -8.42
N THR A 144 -2.87 -24.46 -7.57
CA THR A 144 -3.09 -25.86 -7.99
C THR A 144 -4.56 -26.20 -8.29
N ASN A 145 -5.48 -25.37 -7.83
CA ASN A 145 -6.92 -25.55 -8.00
C ASN A 145 -7.46 -24.69 -9.15
N ALA A 146 -8.66 -25.03 -9.62
CA ALA A 146 -9.40 -24.28 -10.65
C ALA A 146 -9.89 -22.89 -10.19
N LYS A 147 -9.81 -22.63 -8.88
CA LYS A 147 -10.30 -21.40 -8.25
C LYS A 147 -9.41 -21.05 -7.08
N ILE A 148 -9.46 -19.78 -6.69
CA ILE A 148 -8.77 -19.27 -5.51
C ILE A 148 -9.56 -19.67 -4.27
N GLY A 149 -8.87 -20.16 -3.25
CA GLY A 149 -9.49 -20.66 -2.03
C GLY A 149 -10.27 -21.95 -2.24
N SER A 150 -11.13 -22.28 -1.28
CA SER A 150 -11.90 -23.54 -1.35
C SER A 150 -13.16 -23.42 -2.19
N ASN A 151 -13.73 -22.21 -2.33
CA ASN A 151 -15.02 -21.98 -3.00
C ASN A 151 -15.00 -20.84 -4.04
N GLY A 152 -13.87 -20.15 -4.26
CA GLY A 152 -13.87 -18.91 -5.02
C GLY A 152 -14.44 -17.76 -4.19
N PHE A 153 -14.32 -16.55 -4.70
CA PHE A 153 -14.80 -15.34 -4.02
C PHE A 153 -16.32 -15.20 -4.13
N THR A 154 -16.99 -14.92 -3.01
CA THR A 154 -18.44 -14.71 -3.08
C THR A 154 -18.79 -13.28 -3.54
N ASN A 155 -19.85 -13.14 -4.34
CA ASN A 155 -20.36 -11.84 -4.79
C ASN A 155 -20.97 -11.00 -3.64
N ALA A 156 -21.34 -11.63 -2.53
CA ALA A 156 -21.98 -10.94 -1.40
C ALA A 156 -20.96 -10.34 -0.43
N GLY A 157 -19.81 -11.01 -0.25
CA GLY A 157 -18.73 -10.57 0.62
C GLY A 157 -17.78 -11.71 0.95
N ASP A 158 -16.50 -11.38 1.02
CA ASP A 158 -15.42 -12.32 1.34
C ASP A 158 -14.22 -11.55 1.90
N LYS A 159 -13.17 -12.27 2.27
CA LYS A 159 -11.86 -11.69 2.54
C LYS A 159 -10.81 -12.23 1.59
N VAL A 160 -9.75 -11.46 1.42
CA VAL A 160 -8.54 -11.88 0.71
C VAL A 160 -7.39 -11.67 1.66
N VAL A 161 -6.65 -12.74 1.97
CA VAL A 161 -5.50 -12.68 2.87
C VAL A 161 -4.28 -13.26 2.17
N LEU A 162 -3.19 -12.51 2.18
CA LEU A 162 -1.88 -12.97 1.74
C LEU A 162 -1.03 -13.28 2.98
N ARG A 163 -0.47 -14.49 3.02
CA ARG A 163 0.51 -14.91 4.04
C ARG A 163 1.80 -15.36 3.39
N ASP A 164 2.90 -15.18 4.11
CA ASP A 164 4.20 -15.67 3.67
C ASP A 164 4.37 -17.18 3.95
N GLU A 165 5.52 -17.73 3.58
CA GLU A 165 5.84 -19.15 3.74
C GLU A 165 5.88 -19.61 5.22
N THR A 166 6.00 -18.67 6.15
CA THR A 166 5.98 -18.91 7.60
C THR A 166 4.58 -18.77 8.20
N ASN A 167 3.57 -18.51 7.36
CA ASN A 167 2.19 -18.22 7.74
C ASN A 167 2.00 -16.87 8.45
N ALA A 168 3.00 -15.97 8.39
CA ALA A 168 2.87 -14.62 8.90
C ALA A 168 2.01 -13.77 7.94
N LEU A 169 1.21 -12.86 8.50
CA LEU A 169 0.32 -12.00 7.71
C LEU A 169 1.16 -11.01 6.89
N VAL A 170 0.96 -11.00 5.57
CA VAL A 170 1.59 -10.04 4.65
C VAL A 170 0.64 -8.88 4.39
N ASP A 171 -0.55 -9.17 3.87
CA ASP A 171 -1.56 -8.17 3.52
C ASP A 171 -2.97 -8.80 3.55
N GLN A 172 -4.01 -7.99 3.70
CA GLN A 172 -5.39 -8.46 3.74
C GLN A 172 -6.41 -7.37 3.40
N MET A 173 -7.57 -7.78 2.89
CA MET A 173 -8.74 -6.93 2.70
C MET A 173 -10.04 -7.73 2.89
N SER A 174 -11.15 -7.05 3.18
CA SER A 174 -12.49 -7.66 3.19
C SER A 174 -13.50 -6.78 2.47
N TYR A 175 -14.58 -7.37 1.96
CA TYR A 175 -15.62 -6.62 1.26
C TYR A 175 -17.02 -7.19 1.51
N GLY A 176 -18.02 -6.38 1.20
CA GLY A 176 -19.42 -6.75 1.23
C GLY A 176 -19.90 -7.15 2.62
N THR A 177 -20.47 -8.33 2.74
CA THR A 177 -20.96 -8.88 4.02
C THR A 177 -19.85 -9.32 4.96
N ASN A 178 -18.61 -9.52 4.48
CA ASN A 178 -17.48 -9.80 5.34
C ASN A 178 -16.84 -8.49 5.81
N THR A 179 -16.74 -8.33 7.14
CA THR A 179 -16.19 -7.14 7.77
C THR A 179 -15.04 -7.45 8.73
N GLU A 180 -14.33 -8.57 8.54
CA GLU A 180 -13.25 -9.00 9.44
C GLU A 180 -12.02 -8.09 9.36
N VAL A 181 -11.69 -7.55 8.19
CA VAL A 181 -10.57 -6.61 8.01
C VAL A 181 -11.06 -5.17 8.18
N PHE A 182 -12.05 -4.77 7.37
CA PHE A 182 -12.75 -3.49 7.49
C PHE A 182 -14.16 -3.58 6.91
N SER A 183 -15.02 -2.62 7.26
CA SER A 183 -16.38 -2.50 6.72
C SER A 183 -16.49 -1.35 5.72
N GLY A 184 -17.54 -1.39 4.89
CA GLY A 184 -17.89 -0.28 3.99
C GLY A 184 -17.36 -0.42 2.55
N LEU A 185 -16.54 -1.42 2.24
CA LEU A 185 -16.14 -1.72 0.87
C LEU A 185 -17.25 -2.54 0.20
N THR A 186 -17.97 -1.96 -0.75
CA THR A 186 -19.03 -2.66 -1.48
C THR A 186 -18.44 -3.49 -2.62
N PRO A 187 -18.90 -4.73 -2.87
CA PRO A 187 -18.47 -5.52 -4.02
C PRO A 187 -18.82 -4.81 -5.33
N PRO A 188 -18.05 -5.00 -6.41
CA PRO A 188 -18.43 -4.54 -7.73
C PRO A 188 -19.77 -5.17 -8.15
N THR A 189 -20.56 -4.48 -8.97
CA THR A 189 -21.83 -5.01 -9.54
C THR A 189 -21.83 -5.10 -11.06
N ILE A 190 -20.77 -4.60 -11.70
CA ILE A 190 -20.60 -4.55 -13.16
C ILE A 190 -19.43 -5.49 -13.50
N SER A 191 -19.69 -6.54 -14.28
CA SER A 191 -18.61 -7.42 -14.77
C SER A 191 -17.57 -6.61 -15.53
N GLY A 192 -16.30 -6.95 -15.34
CA GLY A 192 -15.17 -6.15 -15.82
C GLY A 192 -14.64 -5.16 -14.77
N ASN A 193 -15.34 -4.96 -13.64
CA ASN A 193 -14.83 -4.14 -12.55
C ASN A 193 -14.22 -4.97 -11.41
N THR A 194 -13.28 -4.35 -10.73
CA THR A 194 -12.49 -4.89 -9.63
C THR A 194 -12.60 -4.01 -8.39
N LEU A 195 -12.15 -4.55 -7.26
CA LEU A 195 -11.74 -3.77 -6.09
C LEU A 195 -10.24 -3.51 -6.23
N ALA A 196 -9.82 -2.26 -6.32
CA ALA A 196 -8.42 -1.92 -6.56
C ALA A 196 -7.91 -0.84 -5.61
N ARG A 197 -6.63 -0.95 -5.21
CA ARG A 197 -5.94 0.08 -4.43
C ARG A 197 -5.81 1.39 -5.19
N ASN A 198 -5.94 2.53 -4.49
CA ASN A 198 -5.94 3.87 -5.05
C ASN A 198 -5.06 4.86 -4.25
N PRO A 199 -3.87 5.24 -4.76
CA PRO A 199 -3.18 4.67 -5.92
C PRO A 199 -2.64 3.26 -5.66
N ASN A 200 -2.10 2.61 -6.69
CA ASN A 200 -1.49 1.28 -6.56
C ASN A 200 -0.42 1.26 -5.46
N GLY A 201 -0.40 0.17 -4.69
CA GLY A 201 0.59 -0.04 -3.63
C GLY A 201 0.51 0.90 -2.42
N ILE A 202 -0.56 1.67 -2.27
CA ILE A 202 -0.82 2.41 -1.04
C ILE A 202 -1.63 1.55 -0.08
N ASP A 203 -1.06 1.34 1.11
CA ASP A 203 -1.69 0.60 2.19
C ASP A 203 -1.63 1.36 3.50
N THR A 204 -2.78 1.85 3.94
CA THR A 204 -2.97 2.43 5.27
C THR A 204 -3.74 1.49 6.20
N GLY A 205 -4.04 0.27 5.73
CA GLY A 205 -4.86 -0.71 6.45
C GLY A 205 -6.33 -0.30 6.54
N SER A 206 -6.82 0.50 5.60
CA SER A 206 -8.15 1.12 5.66
C SER A 206 -8.95 0.89 4.38
N VAL A 207 -10.27 0.86 4.52
CA VAL A 207 -11.21 0.83 3.38
C VAL A 207 -10.99 1.97 2.39
N THR A 208 -10.45 3.10 2.86
CA THR A 208 -10.16 4.28 2.04
C THR A 208 -9.07 4.05 0.98
N ASP A 209 -8.29 2.97 1.12
CA ASP A 209 -7.27 2.60 0.15
C ASP A 209 -7.89 2.02 -1.13
N TRP A 210 -9.17 1.64 -1.10
CA TRP A 210 -9.82 0.84 -2.14
C TRP A 210 -10.89 1.63 -2.91
N GLN A 211 -11.01 1.34 -4.21
CA GLN A 211 -12.10 1.82 -5.04
C GLN A 211 -12.55 0.75 -6.04
N ILE A 212 -13.76 0.91 -6.57
CA ILE A 212 -14.24 0.13 -7.71
C ILE A 212 -13.74 0.77 -9.00
N ARG A 213 -13.08 0.02 -9.87
CA ARG A 213 -12.65 0.48 -11.20
C ARG A 213 -12.71 -0.64 -12.23
N THR A 214 -12.52 -0.31 -13.51
CA THR A 214 -12.35 -1.32 -14.56
C THR A 214 -11.04 -2.07 -14.36
N ALA A 215 -11.09 -3.38 -14.60
CA ALA A 215 -9.96 -4.30 -14.52
C ALA A 215 -8.72 -3.77 -15.25
N SER A 216 -7.57 -3.81 -14.58
CA SER A 216 -6.32 -3.23 -15.08
C SER A 216 -5.09 -4.12 -14.84
N ILE A 217 -5.16 -5.37 -15.30
CA ILE A 217 -4.11 -6.39 -15.08
C ILE A 217 -2.72 -5.89 -15.49
N GLY A 218 -1.81 -5.85 -14.52
CA GLY A 218 -0.39 -5.55 -14.69
C GLY A 218 -0.08 -4.08 -14.98
N VAL A 219 -1.04 -3.18 -14.74
CA VAL A 219 -0.91 -1.76 -15.08
C VAL A 219 -0.83 -0.92 -13.81
N THR A 220 0.15 -0.02 -13.77
CA THR A 220 0.23 1.02 -12.74
C THR A 220 -0.90 2.02 -12.91
N ASN A 221 -1.75 2.15 -11.89
CA ASN A 221 -2.78 3.17 -11.84
C ASN A 221 -2.39 4.32 -10.90
N PRO A 222 -2.60 5.58 -11.32
CA PRO A 222 -2.33 6.77 -10.52
C PRO A 222 -3.35 6.99 -9.41
#